data_AF-A0A8C8Z822-F1
#
_entry.id   AF-A0A8C8Z822-F1
#
_cell.length_a   1.000
_cell.length_b   1.000
_cell.length_c   1.000
_cell.angle_alpha   90.00
_cell.angle_beta   90.00
_cell.angle_gamma   90.00
#
_symmetry.space_group_name_H-M   'P 1'
#
loop_
_entity.id
_entity.type
_entity.pdbx_description
1 polymer ?
#
loop_
_entity_poly.entity_id
_entity_poly.type
_entity_poly.pdbx_seq_one_letter_code
_entity_poly.pdbx_strand_id
1 'polypeptide(L)'
;GVMSQELSPVMAGGIFAIDRHYFNEIGQYDKGMDLWGGENLELSLRIWMCGGQLFIIPCSRVGHISKNDNKSHEILKAVARNYLRLVHVWLDEYKEQFFLRRPGLKFTTYGNISERIELRKRLGCKSFQWYLDTVFPELEVSVDS
;
A
#
# COMPACT_ATOMS: atom_id res chain seq x y z
N GLY A 1 1.50 10.24 32.13
CA GLY A 1 2.26 9.25 31.33
C GLY A 1 2.14 9.66 29.88
N VAL A 2 3.27 9.86 29.20
CA VAL A 2 3.25 10.21 27.77
C VAL A 2 2.80 8.96 27.01
N MET A 3 1.66 9.03 26.33
CA MET A 3 1.21 7.95 25.45
C MET A 3 2.11 7.96 24.22
N SER A 4 2.97 6.95 24.08
CA SER A 4 3.81 6.78 22.90
C SER A 4 2.96 6.22 21.75
N GLN A 5 2.85 6.99 20.67
CA GLN A 5 2.35 6.50 19.39
C GLN A 5 3.48 5.71 18.73
N GLU A 6 3.18 4.56 18.15
CA GLU A 6 4.18 3.70 17.50
C GLU A 6 4.07 3.85 15.98
N LEU A 7 5.18 4.17 15.31
CA LEU A 7 5.19 4.24 13.86
C LEU A 7 4.97 2.84 13.27
N SER A 8 4.15 2.74 12.23
CA SER A 8 3.91 1.48 11.51
C SER A 8 4.24 1.64 10.03
N PRO A 9 5.06 0.78 9.42
CA PRO A 9 5.35 0.85 8.00
C PRO A 9 4.09 0.60 7.15
N VAL A 10 3.16 -0.22 7.65
CA VAL A 10 1.92 -0.55 6.94
C VAL A 10 0.72 -0.57 7.89
N MET A 11 -0.46 -0.22 7.38
CA MET A 11 -1.72 -0.46 8.08
C MET A 11 -2.33 -1.81 7.70
N ALA A 12 -3.03 -2.44 8.63
CA ALA A 12 -3.83 -3.63 8.35
C ALA A 12 -4.97 -3.33 7.36
N GLY A 13 -5.48 -2.09 7.34
CA GLY A 13 -6.51 -1.63 6.40
C GLY A 13 -7.77 -1.19 7.13
N GLY A 14 -8.74 -2.09 7.29
CA GLY A 14 -10.15 -1.78 7.59
C GLY A 14 -10.47 -0.99 8.88
N ILE A 15 -9.50 -0.64 9.72
CA ILE A 15 -9.69 0.18 10.92
C ILE A 15 -8.56 1.21 10.99
N PHE A 16 -8.87 2.46 10.67
CA PHE A 16 -7.96 3.60 10.79
C PHE A 16 -8.77 4.90 10.89
N ALA A 17 -8.12 5.98 11.34
CA ALA A 17 -8.66 7.33 11.30
C ALA A 17 -7.69 8.22 10.50
N ILE A 18 -8.25 9.10 9.66
CA ILE A 18 -7.49 10.02 8.83
C ILE A 18 -8.24 11.35 8.74
N ASP A 19 -7.52 12.47 8.71
CA ASP A 19 -8.14 13.76 8.42
C ASP A 19 -8.76 13.75 7.03
N ARG A 20 -9.97 14.31 6.91
CA ARG A 20 -10.75 14.28 5.67
C ARG A 20 -10.09 15.12 4.58
N HIS A 21 -9.54 16.28 4.91
CA HIS A 21 -8.91 17.15 3.93
C HIS A 21 -7.62 16.52 3.42
N TYR A 22 -6.78 16.03 4.33
CA TYR A 22 -5.59 15.28 4.00
C TYR A 22 -5.90 14.07 3.11
N PHE A 23 -6.92 13.25 3.45
CA PHE A 23 -7.32 12.10 2.63
C PHE A 23 -7.70 12.51 1.19
N ASN A 24 -8.36 13.66 1.03
CA ASN A 24 -8.70 14.20 -0.30
C ASN A 24 -7.45 14.70 -1.04
N GLU A 25 -6.56 15.41 -0.36
CA GLU A 25 -5.33 15.98 -0.92
C GLU A 25 -4.38 14.89 -1.43
N ILE A 26 -4.20 13.82 -0.65
CA ILE A 26 -3.38 12.69 -1.08
C ILE A 26 -4.07 11.82 -2.15
N GLY A 27 -5.29 12.15 -2.57
CA GLY A 27 -5.97 11.51 -3.71
C GLY A 27 -6.80 10.28 -3.37
N GLN A 28 -7.39 10.21 -2.17
CA GLN A 28 -8.35 9.18 -1.73
C GLN A 28 -7.86 7.74 -2.01
N TYR A 29 -8.75 6.77 -2.21
CA TYR A 29 -8.37 5.45 -2.74
C TYR A 29 -8.19 5.48 -4.26
N ASP A 30 -7.40 4.54 -4.78
CA ASP A 30 -7.33 4.29 -6.22
C ASP A 30 -8.66 3.70 -6.71
N LYS A 31 -9.44 4.52 -7.42
CA LYS A 31 -10.75 4.14 -7.96
C LYS A 31 -10.71 3.01 -9.01
N GLY A 32 -9.52 2.67 -9.51
CA GLY A 32 -9.34 1.55 -10.43
C GLY A 32 -9.09 0.20 -9.75
N MET A 33 -9.04 0.16 -8.42
CA MET A 33 -9.01 -1.09 -7.64
C MET A 33 -10.41 -1.70 -7.52
N ASP A 34 -10.47 -3.03 -7.58
CA ASP A 34 -11.70 -3.81 -7.56
C ASP A 34 -11.88 -4.51 -6.21
N LEU A 35 -13.13 -4.67 -5.76
CA LEU A 35 -13.50 -5.44 -4.57
C LEU A 35 -12.63 -5.12 -3.33
N TRP A 36 -11.81 -6.06 -2.87
CA TRP A 36 -10.93 -5.90 -1.71
C TRP A 36 -9.54 -6.49 -1.93
N GLY A 37 -8.55 -5.90 -1.27
CA GLY A 37 -7.17 -6.38 -1.17
C GLY A 37 -6.18 -5.46 -1.88
N GLY A 38 -5.10 -5.11 -1.19
CA GLY A 38 -4.00 -4.29 -1.71
C GLY A 38 -4.18 -2.78 -1.47
N GLU A 39 -5.39 -2.29 -1.21
CA GLU A 39 -5.67 -0.88 -0.96
C GLU A 39 -5.01 -0.37 0.32
N ASN A 40 -4.91 -1.22 1.34
CA ASN A 40 -4.24 -0.91 2.60
C ASN A 40 -2.74 -0.69 2.40
N LEU A 41 -2.10 -1.50 1.57
CA LEU A 41 -0.68 -1.37 1.24
C LEU A 41 -0.46 -0.13 0.35
N GLU A 42 -1.32 0.11 -0.64
CA GLU A 42 -1.21 1.27 -1.54
C GLU A 42 -1.30 2.58 -0.76
N LEU A 43 -2.30 2.69 0.12
CA LEU A 43 -2.49 3.86 0.95
C LEU A 43 -1.33 4.03 1.93
N SER A 44 -0.80 2.94 2.49
CA SER A 44 0.34 3.01 3.41
C SER A 44 1.61 3.54 2.74
N LEU A 45 1.96 2.96 1.59
CA LEU A 45 3.12 3.41 0.81
C LEU A 45 2.98 4.87 0.42
N ARG A 46 1.79 5.25 -0.07
CA ARG A 46 1.52 6.65 -0.44
C ARG A 46 1.63 7.60 0.73
N ILE A 47 1.03 7.30 1.89
CA ILE A 47 1.11 8.17 3.06
C ILE A 47 2.57 8.42 3.42
N TRP A 48 3.37 7.36 3.56
CA TRP A 48 4.78 7.48 3.92
C TRP A 48 5.60 8.21 2.87
N MET A 49 5.52 7.78 1.61
CA MET A 49 6.34 8.32 0.54
C MET A 49 5.95 9.76 0.19
N CYS A 50 4.73 10.19 0.50
CA CYS A 50 4.25 11.54 0.19
C CYS A 50 4.18 12.45 1.44
N GLY A 51 4.96 12.15 2.49
CA GLY A 51 5.23 13.06 3.61
C GLY A 51 4.28 12.95 4.80
N GLY A 52 3.39 11.96 4.82
CA GLY A 52 2.60 11.60 5.99
C GLY A 52 3.29 10.55 6.86
N GLN A 53 2.58 10.12 7.90
CA GLN A 53 3.04 9.10 8.84
C GLN A 53 1.88 8.20 9.23
N LEU A 54 2.21 6.95 9.58
CA LEU A 54 1.26 5.97 10.07
C LEU A 54 1.60 5.58 11.49
N PHE A 55 0.57 5.57 12.34
CA PHE A 55 0.71 5.23 13.75
C PHE A 55 -0.25 4.13 14.16
N ILE A 56 0.23 3.24 15.02
CA ILE A 56 -0.61 2.40 15.87
C ILE A 56 -0.77 3.12 17.21
N ILE A 57 -2.02 3.20 17.69
CA ILE A 57 -2.38 3.88 18.94
C ILE A 57 -2.77 2.82 19.97
N PRO A 58 -1.88 2.41 20.90
CA PRO A 58 -2.13 1.28 21.82
C PRO A 58 -3.35 1.48 22.74
N CYS A 59 -3.72 2.74 22.99
CA CYS A 59 -4.88 3.10 23.79
C CYS A 59 -6.22 2.99 23.04
N SER A 60 -6.21 2.97 21.70
CA SER A 60 -7.40 2.79 20.88
C SER A 60 -7.59 1.31 20.58
N ARG A 61 -8.64 0.70 21.17
CA ARG A 61 -8.90 -0.74 21.04
C ARG A 61 -10.20 -0.98 20.29
N VAL A 62 -10.10 -1.66 19.15
CA VAL A 62 -11.24 -2.08 18.34
C VAL A 62 -11.09 -3.57 18.05
N GLY A 63 -12.10 -4.36 18.41
CA GLY A 63 -12.12 -5.80 18.12
C GLY A 63 -12.51 -6.06 16.66
N HIS A 64 -11.76 -6.90 15.97
CA HIS A 64 -12.09 -7.38 14.61
C HIS A 64 -12.32 -8.89 14.64
N ILE A 65 -13.50 -9.34 14.20
CA ILE A 65 -13.82 -10.77 14.09
C ILE A 65 -13.48 -11.23 12.68
N SER A 66 -12.36 -11.94 12.55
CA SER A 66 -11.95 -12.54 11.28
C SER A 66 -12.88 -13.70 10.92
N LYS A 67 -13.43 -13.67 9.70
CA LYS A 67 -14.20 -14.77 9.13
C LYS A 67 -13.28 -15.66 8.29
N ASN A 68 -13.65 -16.93 8.16
CA ASN A 68 -12.98 -17.83 7.22
C ASN A 68 -13.13 -17.29 5.80
N ASP A 69 -11.99 -17.07 5.14
CA ASP A 69 -11.91 -16.35 3.88
C ASP A 69 -11.99 -17.33 2.70
N ASN A 70 -13.21 -17.77 2.37
CA ASN A 70 -13.49 -18.49 1.13
C ASN A 70 -13.47 -17.51 -0.05
N LYS A 71 -12.27 -17.12 -0.48
CA LYS A 71 -12.11 -16.21 -1.62
C LYS A 71 -12.59 -16.88 -2.90
N SER A 72 -13.66 -16.33 -3.47
CA SER A 72 -14.08 -16.65 -4.84
C SER A 72 -12.95 -16.36 -5.83
N HIS A 73 -13.02 -16.99 -7.00
CA HIS A 73 -12.08 -16.74 -8.08
C HIS A 73 -12.06 -15.27 -8.53
N GLU A 74 -13.20 -14.57 -8.44
CA GLU A 74 -13.32 -13.15 -8.77
C GLU A 74 -12.54 -12.28 -7.80
N ILE A 75 -12.59 -12.60 -6.50
CA ILE A 75 -11.82 -11.91 -5.46
C ILE A 75 -10.32 -12.08 -5.69
N LEU A 76 -9.88 -13.29 -6.04
CA LEU A 76 -8.46 -13.55 -6.34
C LEU A 76 -7.99 -12.73 -7.57
N LYS A 77 -8.83 -12.59 -8.60
CA LYS A 77 -8.54 -11.73 -9.76
C LYS A 77 -8.47 -10.25 -9.36
N ALA A 78 -9.40 -9.78 -8.55
CA ALA A 78 -9.41 -8.41 -8.04
C ALA A 78 -8.15 -8.11 -7.22
N VAL A 79 -7.77 -9.00 -6.30
CA VAL A 79 -6.54 -8.89 -5.51
C VAL A 79 -5.30 -8.79 -6.41
N ALA A 80 -5.19 -9.67 -7.42
CA ALA A 80 -4.06 -9.64 -8.35
C ALA A 80 -4.00 -8.31 -9.13
N ARG A 81 -5.14 -7.83 -9.63
CA ARG A 81 -5.24 -6.54 -10.32
C ARG A 81 -4.82 -5.40 -9.40
N ASN A 82 -5.32 -5.35 -8.16
CA ASN A 82 -5.04 -4.27 -7.22
C ASN A 82 -3.55 -4.22 -6.83
N TYR A 83 -2.94 -5.38 -6.57
CA TYR A 83 -1.49 -5.44 -6.35
C TYR A 83 -0.70 -4.96 -7.54
N LEU A 84 -1.09 -5.31 -8.77
CA LEU A 84 -0.39 -4.82 -9.97
C LEU A 84 -0.47 -3.29 -10.11
N ARG A 85 -1.63 -2.69 -9.83
CA ARG A 85 -1.78 -1.22 -9.81
C ARG A 85 -0.83 -0.58 -8.81
N LEU A 86 -0.77 -1.13 -7.60
CA LEU A 86 0.17 -0.69 -6.56
C LEU A 86 1.62 -0.85 -7.00
N VAL A 87 2.00 -2.04 -7.47
CA VAL A 87 3.36 -2.40 -7.86
C VAL A 87 3.89 -1.45 -8.94
N HIS A 88 3.08 -1.19 -9.96
CA HIS A 88 3.48 -0.31 -11.05
C HIS A 88 3.56 1.18 -10.68
N VAL A 89 2.84 1.62 -9.65
CA VAL A 89 2.83 3.03 -9.23
C VAL A 89 3.85 3.31 -8.14
N TRP A 90 4.10 2.39 -7.21
CA TRP A 90 4.79 2.68 -5.94
C TRP A 90 6.10 1.94 -5.70
N LEU A 91 6.37 0.82 -6.41
CA LEU A 91 7.58 0.01 -6.12
C LEU A 91 8.78 0.32 -7.00
N ASP A 92 8.71 1.31 -7.90
CA ASP A 92 9.84 1.72 -8.75
C ASP A 92 10.53 0.52 -9.43
N GLU A 93 11.85 0.37 -9.33
CA GLU A 93 12.63 -0.77 -9.82
C GLU A 93 12.40 -2.07 -9.02
N TYR A 94 11.97 -1.98 -7.76
CA TYR A 94 11.73 -3.12 -6.87
C TYR A 94 10.53 -3.98 -7.31
N LYS A 95 9.72 -3.48 -8.24
CA LYS A 95 8.68 -4.29 -8.91
C LYS A 95 9.24 -5.55 -9.57
N GLU A 96 10.50 -5.56 -10.00
CA GLU A 96 11.09 -6.76 -10.62
C GLU A 96 11.17 -7.91 -9.62
N GLN A 97 11.47 -7.65 -8.34
CA GLN A 97 11.49 -8.68 -7.30
C GLN A 97 10.09 -9.25 -7.04
N PHE A 98 9.06 -8.40 -7.12
CA PHE A 98 7.67 -8.85 -7.08
C PHE A 98 7.38 -9.82 -8.25
N PHE A 99 7.81 -9.48 -9.46
CA PHE A 99 7.61 -10.34 -10.64
C PHE A 99 8.47 -11.60 -10.64
N LEU A 100 9.66 -11.60 -10.04
CA LEU A 100 10.46 -12.82 -9.84
C LEU A 100 9.71 -13.83 -8.96
N ARG A 101 9.04 -13.36 -7.89
CA ARG A 101 8.24 -14.22 -7.00
C ARG A 101 6.87 -14.56 -7.58
N ARG A 102 6.32 -13.74 -8.49
CA ARG A 102 5.00 -13.90 -9.10
C ARG A 102 5.06 -13.73 -10.63
N PRO A 103 5.79 -14.59 -11.36
CA PRO A 103 6.05 -14.40 -12.79
C PRO A 103 4.79 -14.39 -13.64
N GLY A 104 3.76 -15.16 -13.27
CA GLY A 104 2.47 -15.19 -13.96
C GLY A 104 1.71 -13.86 -13.96
N LEU A 105 2.04 -12.93 -13.05
CA LEU A 105 1.39 -11.62 -12.98
C LEU A 105 2.00 -10.59 -13.92
N LYS A 106 3.19 -10.84 -14.49
CA LYS A 106 3.92 -9.89 -15.35
C LYS A 106 3.13 -9.46 -16.59
N PHE A 107 2.28 -10.35 -17.12
CA PHE A 107 1.47 -10.13 -18.32
C PHE A 107 -0.02 -9.93 -18.01
N THR A 108 -0.39 -9.80 -16.73
CA THR A 108 -1.78 -9.60 -16.31
C THR A 108 -2.16 -8.12 -16.43
N THR A 109 -3.39 -7.85 -16.86
CA THR A 109 -3.88 -6.47 -17.04
C THR A 109 -4.26 -5.83 -15.70
N TYR A 110 -3.91 -4.56 -15.53
CA TYR A 110 -4.21 -3.76 -14.33
C TYR A 110 -4.94 -2.45 -14.63
N GLY A 111 -5.29 -2.23 -15.90
CA GLY A 111 -5.98 -1.02 -16.36
C GLY A 111 -5.09 0.21 -16.41
N ASN A 112 -5.69 1.37 -16.66
CA ASN A 112 -4.97 2.63 -16.73
C ASN A 112 -4.61 3.13 -15.30
N ILE A 113 -3.35 3.49 -15.10
CA ILE A 113 -2.79 4.01 -13.83
C ILE A 113 -2.26 5.45 -13.97
N SER A 114 -2.49 6.11 -15.10
CA SER A 114 -1.91 7.44 -15.40
C SER A 114 -2.28 8.48 -14.34
N GLU A 115 -3.52 8.49 -13.87
CA GLU A 115 -3.96 9.40 -12.80
C GLU A 115 -3.17 9.20 -11.50
N ARG A 116 -2.86 7.95 -11.14
CA ARG A 116 -2.08 7.62 -9.94
C ARG A 116 -0.61 8.00 -10.07
N ILE A 117 -0.05 7.81 -11.26
CA ILE A 117 1.32 8.25 -11.57
C ILE A 117 1.41 9.79 -11.50
N GLU A 118 0.48 10.51 -12.10
CA GLU A 118 0.47 11.98 -12.07
C GLU A 118 0.21 12.53 -10.66
N LEU A 119 -0.64 11.86 -9.87
CA LEU A 119 -0.80 12.17 -8.45
C LEU A 119 0.53 12.04 -7.69
N ARG A 120 1.25 10.92 -7.86
CA ARG A 120 2.55 10.70 -7.20
C ARG A 120 3.56 11.80 -7.56
N LYS A 121 3.60 12.21 -8.83
CA LYS A 121 4.45 13.32 -9.30
C LYS A 121 4.04 14.65 -8.68
N ARG A 122 2.75 14.98 -8.71
CA ARG A 122 2.20 16.24 -8.18
C ARG A 122 2.48 16.42 -6.70
N LEU A 123 2.41 15.34 -5.93
CA LEU A 123 2.69 15.35 -4.49
C LEU A 123 4.20 15.37 -4.15
N GLY A 124 5.08 15.25 -5.15
CA GLY A 124 6.54 15.24 -4.93
C GLY A 124 7.01 14.08 -4.05
N CYS A 125 6.35 12.92 -4.18
CA CYS A 125 6.62 11.78 -3.30
C CYS A 125 8.03 11.22 -3.49
N LYS A 126 8.57 10.65 -2.41
CA LYS A 126 9.87 9.97 -2.36
C LYS A 126 9.86 8.65 -3.14
N SER A 127 11.05 8.11 -3.37
CA SER A 127 11.24 6.79 -3.99
C SER A 127 10.92 5.65 -3.03
N PHE A 128 10.70 4.46 -3.57
CA PHE A 128 10.52 3.26 -2.76
C PHE A 128 11.80 2.88 -2.01
N GLN A 129 12.98 3.16 -2.59
CA GLN A 129 14.26 3.07 -1.87
C GLN A 129 14.25 3.88 -0.58
N TRP A 130 13.81 5.14 -0.63
CA TRP A 130 13.74 5.99 0.57
C TRP A 130 12.81 5.39 1.63
N TYR A 131 11.69 4.79 1.20
CA TYR A 131 10.77 4.10 2.11
C TYR A 131 11.46 2.91 2.79
N LEU A 132 12.21 2.09 2.05
CA LEU A 132 12.97 0.98 2.63
C LEU A 132 14.02 1.50 3.61
N ASP A 133 14.81 2.50 3.24
CA ASP A 133 15.91 3.00 4.07
C ASP A 133 15.42 3.71 5.35
N THR A 134 14.25 4.35 5.30
CA THR A 134 13.80 5.27 6.36
C THR A 134 12.62 4.74 7.16
N VAL A 135 11.70 4.02 6.51
CA VAL A 135 10.41 3.61 7.10
C VAL A 135 10.40 2.14 7.45
N PHE A 136 11.01 1.28 6.63
CA PHE A 136 11.05 -0.16 6.88
C PHE A 136 12.44 -0.78 6.61
N PRO A 137 13.50 -0.32 7.30
CA PRO A 137 14.87 -0.77 7.05
C PRO A 137 15.14 -2.22 7.45
N GLU A 138 14.27 -2.80 8.30
CA GLU A 138 14.37 -4.20 8.72
C GLU A 138 13.83 -5.18 7.67
N LEU A 139 13.17 -4.68 6.60
CA LEU A 139 12.69 -5.53 5.53
C LEU A 139 13.87 -6.07 4.73
N GLU A 140 14.17 -7.37 4.90
CA GLU A 140 15.15 -8.06 4.09
C GLU A 140 14.70 -8.12 2.62
N VAL A 141 15.17 -7.17 1.84
CA VAL A 141 15.07 -7.22 0.40
C VAL A 141 16.04 -8.28 -0.07
N SER A 142 15.54 -9.39 -0.62
CA SER A 142 16.39 -10.41 -1.23
C SER A 142 17.10 -9.79 -2.43
N VAL A 143 18.32 -9.30 -2.21
CA VAL A 143 19.32 -9.08 -3.26
C VAL A 143 19.82 -10.47 -3.59
N ASP A 144 19.59 -10.91 -4.82
CA ASP A 144 19.96 -12.24 -5.29
C ASP A 144 21.41 -12.60 -4.90
N SER A 145 21.58 -13.77 -4.28
CA SER A 145 22.83 -14.52 -4.27
C SER A 145 23.10 -15.16 -5.63
#